data_AF-A0A7C8AIC2-F1
#
_entry.id   AF-A0A7C8AIC2-F1
#
_cell.length_a   1.000
_cell.length_b   1.000
_cell.length_c   1.000
_cell.angle_alpha   90.00
_cell.angle_beta   90.00
_cell.angle_gamma   90.00
#
_symmetry.space_group_name_H-M   'P 1'
#
loop_
_entity.id
_entity.type
_entity.pdbx_description
1 polymer ?
#
loop_
_entity_poly.entity_id
_entity_poly.type
_entity_poly.pdbx_seq_one_letter_code
_entity_poly.pdbx_strand_id
1 'polypeptide(L)'
;MPLATNPRARFEVVLESDKGLPEDRRPKFIYRYLTGHQQKEIADIIDSIGRAKFGKEGIDRIFRAAKIGLIDWQNICNGDGKPVDFDPEKLEQILGMTEALEMAQKVLGQAPDFEDKKKLDSQSPSSTGQSAVDVPALKNAKTSQVQPSPSESGVPAAVVLDAELAKPAAESKSSSVRKR
;
A
#
# COMPACT_ATOMS: atom_id res chain seq x y z
N MET A 1 17.11 22.25 -0.83
CA MET A 1 15.67 22.49 -0.58
C MET A 1 15.09 21.20 -0.01
N PRO A 2 14.34 21.24 1.12
CA PRO A 2 13.66 20.04 1.64
C PRO A 2 12.76 19.38 0.59
N LEU A 3 12.63 18.06 0.60
CA LEU A 3 11.81 17.32 -0.37
C LEU A 3 10.34 17.78 -0.34
N ALA A 4 9.78 17.97 0.85
CA ALA A 4 8.40 18.38 1.07
C ALA A 4 8.04 19.77 0.49
N THR A 5 9.04 20.63 0.23
CA THR A 5 8.82 21.96 -0.35
C THR A 5 9.27 22.07 -1.79
N ASN A 6 9.84 21.00 -2.36
CA ASN A 6 10.23 20.96 -3.76
C ASN A 6 9.03 20.55 -4.63
N PRO A 7 8.51 21.45 -5.50
CA PRO A 7 7.33 21.15 -6.32
C PRO A 7 7.57 20.07 -7.38
N ARG A 8 8.84 19.74 -7.68
CA ARG A 8 9.20 18.69 -8.64
C ARG A 8 9.44 17.33 -7.98
N ALA A 9 9.61 17.29 -6.67
CA ALA A 9 9.85 16.05 -5.95
C ALA A 9 8.54 15.30 -5.77
N ARG A 10 8.46 14.11 -6.38
CA ARG A 10 7.28 13.25 -6.38
C ARG A 10 7.69 11.78 -6.30
N PHE A 11 6.76 10.95 -5.86
CA PHE A 11 6.92 9.50 -5.81
C PHE A 11 5.65 8.82 -6.31
N GLU A 12 5.80 7.57 -6.74
CA GLU A 12 4.70 6.76 -7.26
C GLU A 12 4.23 5.78 -6.18
N VAL A 13 2.92 5.66 -6.04
CA VAL A 13 2.25 4.68 -5.19
C VAL A 13 1.50 3.71 -6.09
N VAL A 14 1.77 2.43 -5.90
CA VAL A 14 1.08 1.31 -6.55
C VAL A 14 0.38 0.50 -5.47
N LEU A 15 -0.89 0.16 -5.69
CA LEU A 15 -1.68 -0.66 -4.79
C LEU A 15 -1.25 -2.13 -4.83
N GLU A 16 -1.45 -2.86 -3.73
CA GLU A 16 -1.03 -4.26 -3.62
C GLU A 16 -1.75 -5.16 -4.63
N SER A 17 -3.04 -4.88 -4.85
CA SER A 17 -3.89 -5.53 -5.85
C SER A 17 -3.31 -5.45 -7.27
N ASP A 18 -2.62 -4.35 -7.60
CA ASP A 18 -2.15 -4.04 -8.94
C ASP A 18 -0.70 -4.44 -9.22
N LYS A 19 0.04 -4.94 -8.22
CA LYS A 19 1.45 -5.32 -8.39
C LYS A 19 1.67 -6.43 -9.43
N GLY A 20 0.67 -7.29 -9.63
CA GLY A 20 0.72 -8.36 -10.63
C GLY A 20 0.60 -7.89 -12.07
N LEU A 21 0.20 -6.64 -12.31
CA LEU A 21 0.03 -6.09 -13.65
C LEU A 21 1.39 -5.73 -14.28
N PRO A 22 1.51 -5.83 -15.62
CA PRO A 22 2.65 -5.30 -16.36
C PRO A 22 2.87 -3.82 -16.06
N GLU A 23 4.14 -3.39 -15.99
CA GLU A 23 4.50 -2.02 -15.59
C GLU A 23 3.80 -0.93 -16.43
N ASP A 24 3.68 -1.16 -17.75
CA ASP A 24 3.05 -0.23 -18.69
C ASP A 24 1.52 -0.09 -18.51
N ARG A 25 0.90 -1.04 -17.82
CA ARG A 25 -0.57 -1.08 -17.60
C ARG A 25 -0.96 -0.91 -16.14
N ARG A 26 0.02 -0.84 -15.25
CA ARG A 26 -0.19 -0.78 -13.81
C ARG A 26 -0.70 0.61 -13.43
N PRO A 27 -1.82 0.70 -12.69
CA PRO A 27 -2.27 1.94 -12.08
C PRO A 27 -1.18 2.52 -11.17
N LYS A 28 -0.90 3.81 -11.35
CA LYS A 28 0.09 4.55 -10.55
C LYS A 28 -0.54 5.82 -10.02
N PHE A 29 -0.46 6.04 -8.71
CA PHE A 29 -0.88 7.26 -8.06
C PHE A 29 0.35 8.09 -7.74
N ILE A 30 0.38 9.34 -8.18
CA ILE A 30 1.56 10.19 -8.08
C ILE A 30 1.36 11.19 -6.96
N TYR A 31 2.27 11.17 -5.99
CA TYR A 31 2.23 12.01 -4.81
C TYR A 31 3.41 12.96 -4.76
N ARG A 32 3.18 14.16 -4.21
CA ARG A 32 4.26 15.00 -3.71
C ARG A 32 4.69 14.56 -2.32
N TYR A 33 5.93 14.87 -1.94
CA TYR A 33 6.38 14.69 -0.57
C TYR A 33 5.56 15.55 0.40
N LEU A 34 5.19 14.95 1.52
CA LEU A 34 4.36 15.61 2.52
C LEU A 34 5.20 16.39 3.53
N THR A 35 4.64 17.49 4.01
CA THR A 35 5.14 18.17 5.21
C THR A 35 4.78 17.36 6.46
N GLY A 36 5.51 17.56 7.57
CA GLY A 36 5.17 16.90 8.83
C GLY A 36 3.75 17.21 9.34
N HIS A 37 3.20 18.39 9.00
CA HIS A 37 1.81 18.73 9.31
C HIS A 37 0.81 17.82 8.58
N GLN A 38 1.04 17.60 7.28
CA GLN A 38 0.19 16.73 6.46
C GLN A 38 0.33 15.25 6.87
N GLN A 39 1.55 14.81 7.21
CA GLN A 39 1.76 13.47 7.76
C GLN A 39 0.99 13.27 9.06
N LYS A 40 1.01 14.26 9.95
CA LYS A 40 0.23 14.23 11.19
C LYS A 40 -1.27 14.17 10.90
N GLU A 41 -1.77 14.94 9.94
CA GLU A 41 -3.19 14.91 9.55
C GLU A 41 -3.61 13.51 9.07
N ILE A 42 -2.81 12.86 8.22
CA ILE A 42 -3.08 11.49 7.76
C ILE A 42 -3.03 10.51 8.95
N ALA A 43 -2.02 10.61 9.81
CA ALA A 43 -1.88 9.74 10.97
C ALA A 43 -3.09 9.86 11.90
N ASP A 44 -3.52 11.08 12.24
CA ASP A 44 -4.69 11.35 13.09
C ASP A 44 -5.96 10.74 12.51
N ILE A 45 -6.13 10.82 11.18
CA ILE A 45 -7.26 10.19 10.48
C ILE A 45 -7.22 8.67 10.60
N ILE A 46 -6.10 8.03 10.25
CA ILE A 46 -5.93 6.57 10.28
C ILE A 46 -6.15 6.03 11.70
N ASP A 47 -5.57 6.70 12.68
CA ASP A 47 -5.74 6.39 14.10
C ASP A 47 -7.20 6.49 14.56
N SER A 48 -7.94 7.48 14.06
CA SER A 48 -9.36 7.65 14.40
C SER A 48 -10.24 6.52 13.85
N ILE A 49 -9.87 5.97 12.69
CA ILE A 49 -10.60 4.88 12.03
C ILE A 49 -10.42 3.57 12.82
N GLY A 50 -9.21 3.28 13.30
CA GLY A 50 -8.95 2.08 14.10
C GLY A 50 -9.70 2.07 15.46
N ARG A 51 -10.16 3.23 15.93
CA ARG A 51 -10.85 3.39 17.22
C ARG A 51 -12.38 3.55 17.09
N ALA A 52 -12.90 3.81 15.89
CA ALA A 52 -14.31 4.14 15.67
C ALA A 52 -15.08 3.03 14.95
N LYS A 53 -16.41 3.01 15.09
CA LYS A 53 -17.27 2.19 14.22
C LYS A 53 -17.25 2.78 12.81
N PHE A 54 -16.96 1.95 11.82
CA PHE A 54 -17.03 2.34 10.41
C PHE A 54 -18.46 2.79 10.07
N GLY A 55 -18.57 4.06 9.67
CA GLY A 55 -19.78 4.67 9.13
C GLY A 55 -19.41 5.63 8.02
N LYS A 56 -20.39 6.32 7.44
CA LYS A 56 -20.18 7.26 6.33
C LYS A 56 -19.02 8.24 6.58
N GLU A 57 -18.96 8.83 7.78
CA GLU A 57 -17.88 9.75 8.15
C GLU A 57 -16.48 9.12 8.13
N GLY A 58 -16.38 7.82 8.45
CA GLY A 58 -15.11 7.09 8.37
C GLY A 58 -14.65 6.94 6.92
N ILE A 59 -15.59 6.67 6.02
CA ILE A 59 -15.32 6.56 4.58
C ILE A 59 -14.84 7.91 4.03
N ASP A 60 -15.58 8.99 4.30
CA ASP A 60 -15.22 10.35 3.86
C ASP A 60 -13.82 10.75 4.36
N ARG A 61 -13.48 10.37 5.60
CA ARG A 61 -12.14 10.63 6.18
C ARG A 61 -11.04 9.82 5.50
N ILE A 62 -11.27 8.55 5.15
CA ILE A 62 -10.28 7.72 4.44
C ILE A 62 -9.96 8.34 3.09
N PHE A 63 -10.99 8.70 2.31
CA PHE A 63 -10.77 9.32 1.01
C PHE A 63 -10.13 10.70 1.13
N ARG A 64 -10.46 11.47 2.17
CA ARG A 64 -9.75 12.71 2.48
C ARG A 64 -8.26 12.46 2.72
N ALA A 65 -7.90 11.46 3.52
CA ALA A 65 -6.51 11.12 3.77
C ALA A 65 -5.78 10.67 2.49
N ALA A 66 -6.41 9.84 1.66
CA ALA A 66 -5.86 9.40 0.39
C ALA A 66 -5.63 10.57 -0.59
N LYS A 67 -6.48 11.60 -0.59
CA LYS A 67 -6.28 12.78 -1.45
C LYS A 67 -5.10 13.67 -1.02
N ILE A 68 -4.60 13.55 0.22
CA ILE A 68 -3.53 14.43 0.73
C ILE A 68 -2.23 14.18 -0.03
N GLY A 69 -1.83 15.19 -0.82
CA GLY A 69 -0.58 15.15 -1.58
C GLY A 69 -0.67 14.43 -2.93
N LEU A 70 -1.84 13.90 -3.30
CA LEU A 70 -2.09 13.35 -4.62
C LEU A 70 -2.07 14.49 -5.65
N ILE A 71 -1.26 14.35 -6.70
CA ILE A 71 -1.07 15.39 -7.72
C ILE A 71 -1.37 14.90 -9.14
N ASP A 72 -1.34 13.59 -9.38
CA ASP A 72 -1.63 12.99 -10.68
C ASP A 72 -1.92 11.48 -10.52
N TRP A 73 -2.44 10.84 -11.56
CA TRP A 73 -2.51 9.38 -11.67
C TRP A 73 -2.31 8.92 -13.12
N GLN A 74 -1.86 7.68 -13.29
CA GLN A 74 -1.59 7.09 -14.60
C GLN A 74 -2.22 5.70 -14.69
N ASN A 75 -2.59 5.32 -15.92
CA ASN A 75 -3.16 4.01 -16.25
C ASN A 75 -4.41 3.65 -15.44
N ILE A 76 -5.20 4.65 -15.05
CA ILE A 76 -6.48 4.43 -14.40
C ILE A 76 -7.57 4.34 -15.45
N CYS A 77 -8.33 3.24 -15.41
CA CYS A 77 -9.50 3.03 -16.24
C CYS A 77 -10.76 2.88 -15.38
N ASN A 78 -11.90 3.30 -15.93
CA ASN A 78 -13.20 3.06 -15.31
C ASN A 78 -13.64 1.59 -15.51
N GLY A 79 -14.82 1.23 -14.96
CA GLY A 79 -15.39 -0.11 -15.12
C GLY A 79 -15.66 -0.53 -16.58
N ASP A 80 -15.71 0.42 -17.52
CA ASP A 80 -15.88 0.17 -18.96
C ASP A 80 -14.53 0.05 -19.71
N GLY A 81 -13.40 0.15 -19.00
CA GLY A 81 -12.05 0.12 -19.57
C GLY A 81 -11.61 1.42 -20.24
N LYS A 82 -12.34 2.53 -20.05
CA LYS A 82 -11.97 3.86 -20.58
C LYS A 82 -11.02 4.58 -19.63
N PRO A 83 -10.02 5.32 -20.15
CA PRO A 83 -9.12 6.10 -19.31
C PRO A 83 -9.89 7.16 -18.53
N VAL A 84 -9.48 7.39 -17.28
CA VAL A 84 -10.08 8.40 -16.40
C VAL A 84 -9.10 9.56 -16.24
N ASP A 85 -9.53 10.74 -16.67
CA ASP A 85 -8.77 11.97 -16.49
C ASP A 85 -8.55 12.27 -15.00
N PHE A 86 -7.40 12.87 -14.68
CA PHE A 86 -7.06 13.21 -13.31
C PHE A 86 -8.06 14.20 -12.70
N ASP A 87 -8.75 13.74 -11.65
CA ASP A 87 -9.63 14.53 -10.83
C ASP A 87 -9.68 13.93 -9.42
N PRO A 88 -8.97 14.51 -8.44
CA PRO A 88 -8.88 13.92 -7.10
C PRO A 88 -10.26 13.76 -6.42
N GLU A 89 -11.29 14.50 -6.84
CA GLU A 89 -12.64 14.34 -6.30
C GLU A 89 -13.35 13.07 -6.80
N LYS A 90 -12.92 12.52 -7.94
CA LYS A 90 -13.44 11.25 -8.47
C LYS A 90 -12.77 10.01 -7.88
N LEU A 91 -11.85 10.16 -6.93
CA LEU A 91 -11.11 9.04 -6.35
C LEU A 91 -12.04 7.95 -5.78
N GLU A 92 -13.18 8.36 -5.19
CA GLU A 92 -14.23 7.48 -4.65
C GLU A 92 -14.95 6.63 -5.70
N GLN A 93 -14.88 7.03 -6.98
CA GLN A 93 -15.49 6.31 -8.10
C GLN A 93 -14.54 5.28 -8.70
N ILE A 94 -13.25 5.37 -8.36
CA ILE A 94 -12.17 4.56 -8.92
C ILE A 94 -11.72 3.50 -7.91
N LEU A 95 -11.73 3.84 -6.62
CA LEU A 95 -11.18 3.00 -5.56
C LEU A 95 -12.21 2.59 -4.53
N GLY A 96 -12.05 1.37 -4.04
CA GLY A 96 -12.72 0.90 -2.85
C GLY A 96 -12.14 1.52 -1.58
N MET A 97 -12.91 1.45 -0.48
CA MET A 97 -12.49 1.92 0.83
C MET A 97 -11.15 1.30 1.29
N THR A 98 -10.97 -0.01 1.07
CA THR A 98 -9.75 -0.73 1.47
C THR A 98 -8.52 -0.22 0.72
N GLU A 99 -8.65 0.03 -0.57
CA GLU A 99 -7.58 0.54 -1.44
C GLU A 99 -7.22 1.99 -1.07
N ALA A 100 -8.22 2.82 -0.77
CA ALA A 100 -7.99 4.18 -0.31
C ALA A 100 -7.25 4.20 1.05
N LEU A 101 -7.59 3.28 1.96
CA LEU A 101 -6.88 3.14 3.24
C LEU A 101 -5.43 2.67 3.03
N GLU A 102 -5.22 1.66 2.18
CA GLU A 102 -3.88 1.19 1.82
C GLU A 102 -3.02 2.33 1.24
N MET A 103 -3.61 3.14 0.36
CA MET A 103 -2.92 4.27 -0.24
C MET A 103 -2.52 5.31 0.81
N ALA A 104 -3.43 5.67 1.71
CA ALA A 104 -3.12 6.60 2.81
C ALA A 104 -2.00 6.06 3.72
N GLN A 105 -2.00 4.75 4.00
CA GLN A 105 -0.93 4.10 4.77
C GLN A 105 0.42 4.11 4.03
N LYS A 106 0.44 3.82 2.72
CA LYS A 106 1.66 3.87 1.90
C LYS A 106 2.24 5.28 1.83
N VAL A 107 1.38 6.29 1.70
CA VAL A 107 1.79 7.70 1.70
C VAL A 107 2.35 8.11 3.07
N LEU A 108 1.75 7.66 4.18
CA LEU A 108 2.25 7.93 5.52
C LEU A 108 3.59 7.22 5.79
N GLY A 109 3.73 5.97 5.34
CA GLY A 109 4.93 5.15 5.50
C GLY A 109 6.06 5.46 4.52
N GLN A 110 5.91 6.51 3.71
CA GLN A 110 6.88 6.89 2.69
C GLN A 110 8.23 7.28 3.35
N ALA A 111 9.22 6.41 3.19
CA ALA A 111 10.62 6.76 3.42
C ALA A 111 11.19 7.40 2.14
N PRO A 112 12.03 8.45 2.22
CA PRO A 112 12.76 8.90 1.05
C PRO A 112 13.67 7.77 0.59
N ASP A 113 13.48 7.34 -0.66
CA ASP A 113 14.36 6.35 -1.27
C ASP A 113 15.74 7.01 -1.46
N PHE A 114 16.65 6.78 -0.51
CA PHE A 114 18.03 7.27 -0.55
C PHE A 114 18.94 6.31 -1.35
N GLU A 115 18.38 5.44 -2.20
CA GLU A 115 19.10 4.45 -3.01
C GLU A 115 19.90 5.04 -4.19
N ASP A 116 20.12 6.37 -4.25
CA ASP A 116 21.17 6.99 -5.06
C ASP A 116 22.47 7.22 -4.26
N LYS A 117 22.80 6.27 -3.37
CA LYS A 117 24.03 6.28 -2.54
C LYS A 117 25.07 5.23 -2.94
N LYS A 118 24.92 4.55 -4.08
CA LYS A 118 25.86 3.49 -4.50
C LYS A 118 26.41 3.54 -5.93
N LYS A 119 26.26 4.66 -6.66
CA LYS A 119 26.92 4.86 -7.97
C LYS A 119 28.07 5.88 -7.96
N LEU A 120 28.66 6.15 -6.78
CA LEU A 120 29.87 6.98 -6.66
C LEU A 120 31.16 6.17 -6.39
N ASP A 121 31.13 4.84 -6.51
CA ASP A 121 32.36 4.04 -6.61
C ASP A 121 32.70 3.81 -8.09
N SER A 122 33.16 4.87 -8.75
CA SER A 122 33.91 4.75 -10.01
C SER A 122 35.38 5.06 -9.73
N GLN A 123 36.23 4.18 -10.25
CA GLN A 123 37.70 4.21 -10.35
C GLN A 123 38.44 3.55 -9.16
N SER A 124 39.25 2.50 -9.32
CA SER A 124 40.08 2.11 -10.48
C SER A 124 40.34 0.60 -10.56
N PRO A 125 40.50 0.03 -11.77
CA PRO A 125 41.08 -1.30 -11.95
C PRO A 125 42.60 -1.17 -11.82
N SER A 126 43.17 -1.59 -10.69
CA SER A 126 44.62 -1.79 -10.59
C SER A 126 44.93 -3.28 -10.66
N SER A 127 45.39 -3.67 -11.84
CA SER A 127 46.07 -4.92 -12.14
C SER A 127 47.32 -5.05 -11.26
N THR A 128 47.50 -6.18 -10.57
CA THR A 128 48.82 -6.70 -10.16
C THR A 128 48.69 -8.21 -10.00
N GLY A 129 49.48 -8.93 -10.80
CA GLY A 129 49.44 -10.39 -10.91
C GLY A 129 50.23 -11.13 -9.84
N GLN A 130 50.10 -12.46 -9.93
CA GLN A 130 51.03 -13.51 -9.53
C GLN A 130 51.51 -13.53 -8.06
N SER A 131 51.12 -14.57 -7.33
CA SER A 131 51.96 -15.78 -7.24
C SER A 131 51.29 -16.87 -6.40
N ALA A 132 51.50 -18.10 -6.87
CA ALA A 132 51.19 -19.34 -6.20
C ALA A 132 52.06 -19.53 -4.94
N VAL A 133 51.49 -20.12 -3.88
CA VAL A 133 52.21 -21.09 -3.04
C VAL A 133 51.24 -22.19 -2.63
N ASP A 134 51.74 -23.40 -2.82
CA ASP A 134 51.12 -24.70 -2.64
C ASP A 134 51.35 -25.24 -1.21
N VAL A 135 50.73 -26.38 -0.91
CA VAL A 135 50.98 -27.39 0.14
C VAL A 135 50.49 -27.19 1.61
N PRO A 136 50.30 -28.28 2.42
CA PRO A 136 48.96 -28.79 2.77
C PRO A 136 48.74 -29.14 4.27
N ALA A 137 47.55 -29.67 4.56
CA ALA A 137 47.19 -30.66 5.59
C ALA A 137 47.34 -30.32 7.10
N LEU A 138 46.22 -30.37 7.83
CA LEU A 138 46.13 -31.20 9.04
C LEU A 138 44.67 -31.54 9.42
N LYS A 139 44.53 -32.70 10.05
CA LYS A 139 43.29 -33.41 10.42
C LYS A 139 42.73 -32.98 11.78
N ASN A 140 41.49 -33.44 12.02
CA ASN A 140 40.84 -33.78 13.31
C ASN A 140 40.18 -32.67 14.16
N ALA A 141 38.86 -32.79 14.34
CA ALA A 141 38.16 -33.19 15.58
C ALA A 141 36.65 -32.94 15.38
N LYS A 142 35.79 -33.97 15.30
CA LYS A 142 35.02 -34.57 16.40
C LYS A 142 34.36 -33.54 17.35
N THR A 143 33.04 -33.40 17.31
CA THR A 143 32.13 -33.55 18.47
C THR A 143 30.66 -33.31 18.08
N SER A 144 29.82 -34.03 18.81
CA SER A 144 28.41 -34.40 18.70
C SER A 144 27.35 -33.30 18.68
N GLN A 145 26.17 -33.74 18.20
CA GLN A 145 24.80 -33.56 18.71
C GLN A 145 24.32 -32.16 19.11
N VAL A 146 23.13 -31.79 18.65
CA VAL A 146 21.90 -31.80 19.46
C VAL A 146 20.68 -31.53 18.55
N GLN A 147 19.72 -32.43 18.63
CA GLN A 147 18.34 -32.34 18.12
C GLN A 147 17.55 -31.32 18.97
N PRO A 148 16.57 -30.58 18.43
CA PRO A 148 15.19 -31.06 18.66
C PRO A 148 14.19 -30.75 17.52
N SER A 149 13.35 -31.74 17.23
CA SER A 149 11.95 -31.56 16.78
C SER A 149 11.10 -31.12 18.01
N PRO A 150 9.84 -30.62 17.91
CA PRO A 150 8.88 -30.81 16.82
C PRO A 150 8.04 -29.57 16.46
N SER A 151 7.39 -29.57 15.30
CA SER A 151 6.23 -28.69 15.08
C SER A 151 5.21 -29.37 14.15
N GLU A 152 4.04 -29.51 14.75
CA GLU A 152 2.69 -29.78 14.24
C GLU A 152 2.49 -29.94 12.73
N SER A 153 1.93 -31.10 12.39
CA SER A 153 1.21 -31.34 11.13
C SER A 153 -0.29 -31.39 11.43
N GLY A 154 -1.08 -30.87 10.48
CA GLY A 154 -2.51 -30.60 10.50
C GLY A 154 -3.42 -31.78 10.90
N VAL A 155 -4.75 -31.62 10.94
CA VAL A 155 -5.64 -31.18 9.85
C VAL A 155 -7.01 -30.68 10.44
N PRO A 156 -7.91 -30.09 9.62
CA PRO A 156 -9.02 -29.23 10.03
C PRO A 156 -10.37 -29.96 10.23
N ALA A 157 -11.36 -29.26 10.80
CA ALA A 157 -12.76 -29.68 10.72
C ALA A 157 -13.75 -28.50 10.80
N ALA A 158 -14.63 -28.46 9.78
CA ALA A 158 -16.04 -28.00 9.75
C ALA A 158 -16.35 -26.57 10.24
N VAL A 159 -16.73 -25.61 9.39
CA VAL A 159 -17.98 -25.51 8.59
C VAL A 159 -19.23 -25.88 9.38
N VAL A 160 -19.88 -24.88 9.97
CA VAL A 160 -21.34 -24.86 10.11
C VAL A 160 -21.83 -23.46 9.73
N LEU A 161 -22.56 -23.43 8.62
CA LEU A 161 -23.40 -22.35 8.15
C LEU A 161 -24.62 -22.26 9.07
N ASP A 162 -24.93 -21.07 9.58
CA ASP A 162 -26.27 -20.78 10.04
C ASP A 162 -26.69 -19.41 9.48
N ALA A 163 -27.55 -19.48 8.46
CA ALA A 163 -28.16 -18.35 7.78
C ALA A 163 -29.66 -18.43 8.02
N GLU A 164 -30.13 -17.84 9.12
CA GLU A 164 -31.56 -17.71 9.40
C GLU A 164 -32.08 -16.32 9.01
N LEU A 165 -32.60 -16.29 7.78
CA LEU A 165 -33.82 -15.65 7.30
C LEU A 165 -34.66 -14.82 8.31
N ALA A 166 -34.71 -13.49 8.13
CA ALA A 166 -35.84 -12.68 8.60
C ALA A 166 -36.24 -11.58 7.59
N LYS A 167 -37.55 -11.50 7.37
CA LYS A 167 -38.32 -10.88 6.28
C LYS A 167 -38.26 -9.34 6.24
N PRO A 168 -38.40 -8.70 5.05
CA PRO A 168 -38.81 -7.31 4.97
C PRO A 168 -40.33 -7.16 5.11
N ALA A 169 -40.78 -6.40 6.10
CA ALA A 169 -42.15 -5.89 6.17
C ALA A 169 -42.26 -4.64 5.30
N ALA A 170 -43.01 -4.76 4.22
CA ALA A 170 -43.59 -3.64 3.51
C ALA A 170 -44.75 -3.07 4.34
N GLU A 171 -44.78 -1.76 4.57
CA GLU A 171 -46.07 -1.08 4.72
C GLU A 171 -46.01 0.38 4.26
N SER A 172 -46.87 0.61 3.28
CA SER A 172 -47.25 1.86 2.64
C SER A 172 -47.88 2.87 3.60
N LYS A 173 -47.68 4.16 3.33
CA LYS A 173 -48.58 5.31 3.58
C LYS A 173 -47.88 6.55 3.04
N SER A 174 -48.50 7.58 2.49
CA SER A 174 -49.81 7.83 1.88
C SER A 174 -49.72 9.27 1.38
N SER A 175 -50.42 9.54 0.29
CA SER A 175 -50.66 10.82 -0.39
C SER A 175 -50.90 12.06 0.49
N SER A 176 -50.37 13.21 0.04
CA SER A 176 -51.06 14.52 -0.05
C SER A 176 -50.10 15.51 -0.73
N VAL A 177 -50.26 15.93 -1.98
CA VAL A 177 -51.32 16.80 -2.56
C VAL A 177 -51.59 18.07 -1.74
N ARG A 178 -51.03 19.20 -2.20
CA ARG A 178 -51.64 20.55 -2.27
C ARG A 178 -50.72 21.40 -3.15
N LYS A 179 -51.01 21.55 -4.46
CA LYS A 179 -51.83 22.58 -5.12
C LYS A 179 -51.43 24.03 -4.79
N ARG A 180 -50.86 24.65 -5.83
CA ARG A 180 -50.93 26.04 -6.34
C ARG A 180 -50.56 27.17 -5.41
#